data_AF-A0A7X0IZH2-F1
#
_entry.id   AF-A0A7X0IZH2-F1
#
_cell.length_a   1.000
_cell.length_b   1.000
_cell.length_c   1.000
_cell.angle_alpha   90.00
_cell.angle_beta   90.00
_cell.angle_gamma   90.00
#
_symmetry.space_group_name_H-M   'P 1'
#
loop_
_entity.id
_entity.type
_entity.pdbx_description
1 polymer ?
#
loop_
_entity_poly.entity_id
_entity_poly.type
_entity_poly.pdbx_seq_one_letter_code
_entity_poly.pdbx_strand_id
1 'polypeptide(L)' 'MNTSSIVDKLLKNMGNMHELGRQRAFELGNPFYAQFAEDGGYWRKELPTGEKYLVSLEVITDDNDMPIEIKDTIIKRVD' A
#
# COMPACT_ATOMS: atom_id res chain seq x y z
N MET A 1 -2.04 -31.87 -16.16
CA MET A 1 -2.26 -30.51 -15.64
C MET A 1 -1.36 -30.33 -14.42
N ASN A 2 -0.21 -29.65 -14.53
CA ASN A 2 0.74 -29.55 -13.40
C ASN A 2 1.43 -28.17 -13.31
N THR A 3 0.80 -27.15 -13.87
CA THR A 3 1.30 -25.76 -13.93
C THR A 3 0.86 -24.89 -12.73
N SER A 4 -0.02 -25.40 -11.85
CA SER A 4 -0.54 -24.67 -10.68
C SER A 4 0.56 -24.34 -9.65
N SER A 5 1.48 -25.27 -9.42
CA SER A 5 2.44 -25.26 -8.30
C SER A 5 3.38 -24.03 -8.21
N ILE A 6 3.86 -23.50 -9.33
CA ILE A 6 4.82 -22.38 -9.33
C ILE A 6 4.09 -21.05 -9.18
N VAL A 7 2.97 -20.86 -9.88
CA VAL A 7 2.16 -19.64 -9.82
C VAL A 7 1.57 -19.47 -8.42
N ASP A 8 1.04 -20.53 -7.82
CA ASP A 8 0.49 -20.50 -6.47
C ASP A 8 1.55 -20.12 -5.41
N LYS A 9 2.79 -20.60 -5.58
CA LYS A 9 3.93 -20.23 -4.72
C LYS A 9 4.33 -18.77 -4.91
N LEU A 10 4.37 -18.26 -6.14
CA LEU A 10 4.68 -16.86 -6.43
C LEU A 10 3.61 -15.94 -5.83
N LEU A 11 2.32 -16.25 -6.01
CA LEU A 11 1.21 -15.50 -5.44
C LEU A 11 1.28 -15.48 -3.90
N LYS A 12 1.55 -16.62 -3.26
CA LYS A 12 1.74 -16.69 -1.81
C LYS A 12 2.90 -15.82 -1.34
N ASN A 13 4.04 -15.87 -2.05
CA ASN A 13 5.20 -15.04 -1.72
C ASN A 13 4.91 -13.54 -1.90
N MET A 14 4.16 -13.15 -2.92
CA MET A 14 3.75 -11.75 -3.11
C MET A 14 2.85 -11.25 -1.98
N GLY A 15 1.89 -12.07 -1.53
CA GLY A 15 1.05 -11.75 -0.36
C GLY A 15 1.88 -11.54 0.91
N ASN A 16 2.87 -12.41 1.14
CA ASN A 16 3.79 -12.26 2.27
C ASN A 16 4.61 -10.97 2.17
N MET A 17 5.08 -10.58 0.98
CA MET A 17 5.84 -9.35 0.80
C MET A 17 5.01 -8.09 1.08
N HIS A 18 3.74 -8.09 0.68
CA HIS A 18 2.83 -6.99 0.99
C HIS A 18 2.63 -6.83 2.49
N GLU A 19 2.42 -7.95 3.20
CA GLU A 19 2.23 -7.92 4.66
C GLU A 19 3.52 -7.52 5.41
N LEU A 20 4.68 -8.00 4.96
CA LEU A 20 5.98 -7.59 5.50
C LEU A 20 6.23 -6.09 5.29
N GLY A 21 5.85 -5.56 4.12
CA GLY A 21 5.92 -4.12 3.83
C GLY A 21 5.04 -3.30 4.78
N ARG A 22 3.79 -3.74 5.01
CA ARG A 22 2.87 -3.14 5.99
C ARG A 22 3.45 -3.16 7.39
N GLN A 23 3.88 -4.34 7.86
CA GLN A 23 4.50 -4.52 9.16
C GLN A 23 5.68 -3.54 9.33
N ARG A 24 6.57 -3.49 8.33
CA ARG A 24 7.76 -2.63 8.37
C ARG A 24 7.41 -1.15 8.40
N ALA A 25 6.40 -0.72 7.65
CA ALA A 25 5.92 0.67 7.69
C ALA A 25 5.46 1.04 9.10
N PHE A 26 4.69 0.18 9.75
CA PHE A 26 4.19 0.41 11.11
C PHE A 26 5.29 0.36 12.17
N GLU A 27 6.25 -0.56 12.05
CA GLU A 27 7.44 -0.59 12.94
C GLU A 27 8.24 0.71 12.90
N LEU A 28 8.25 1.40 11.75
CA LEU A 28 8.92 2.68 11.56
C LEU A 28 8.03 3.89 11.89
N GLY A 29 6.80 3.67 12.35
CA GLY A 29 5.83 4.73 12.64
C GLY A 29 5.21 5.39 11.40
N ASN A 30 5.42 4.82 10.21
CA ASN A 30 4.92 5.36 8.96
C ASN A 30 3.51 4.83 8.64
N PRO A 31 2.67 5.63 7.96
CA PRO A 31 1.43 5.13 7.40
C PRO A 31 1.68 4.11 6.28
N PHE A 32 0.75 3.19 6.10
CA PHE A 32 0.72 2.25 5.00
C PHE A 32 -0.33 2.65 3.97
N TYR A 33 0.00 2.57 2.68
CA TYR A 33 -0.89 2.93 1.58
C TYR A 33 -1.23 1.72 0.72
N ALA A 34 -2.51 1.52 0.42
CA ALA A 34 -2.98 0.49 -0.49
C ALA A 34 -4.13 1.01 -1.36
N GLN A 35 -4.12 0.63 -2.65
CA GLN A 35 -5.19 0.94 -3.58
C GLN A 35 -6.04 -0.30 -3.83
N PHE A 36 -7.35 -0.14 -3.77
CA PHE A 36 -8.31 -1.19 -4.09
C PHE A 36 -9.18 -0.76 -5.27
N ALA A 37 -9.60 -1.73 -6.11
CA ALA A 37 -10.39 -1.44 -7.31
C ALA A 37 -11.71 -0.72 -7.00
N GLU A 38 -12.28 -0.96 -5.81
CA GLU A 38 -13.53 -0.35 -5.34
C GLU A 38 -13.38 1.13 -4.94
N ASP A 39 -12.16 1.61 -4.69
CA ASP A 39 -11.92 2.97 -4.19
C ASP A 39 -11.83 4.02 -5.33
N GLY A 40 -12.15 3.65 -6.57
CA GLY A 40 -12.32 4.60 -7.68
C GLY A 40 -11.05 5.38 -8.05
N GLY A 41 -9.87 4.83 -7.77
CA GLY A 41 -8.57 5.49 -7.98
C GLY A 41 -8.01 6.19 -6.74
N TYR A 42 -8.77 6.29 -5.66
CA TYR A 42 -8.27 6.75 -4.36
C TYR A 42 -7.53 5.64 -3.60
N TRP A 43 -6.81 6.03 -2.56
CA TRP A 43 -5.96 5.15 -1.77
C TRP A 43 -6.46 5.07 -0.34
N ARG A 44 -6.26 3.92 0.31
CA ARG A 44 -6.44 3.77 1.75
C ARG A 44 -5.11 3.98 2.44
N LYS A 45 -5.09 4.96 3.34
CA LYS A 45 -4.01 5.24 4.29
C LYS A 45 -4.37 4.62 5.62
N GLU A 46 -3.54 3.70 6.11
CA GLU A 46 -3.67 3.08 7.43
C GLU A 46 -2.53 3.60 8.33
N LEU A 47 -2.88 4.20 9.46
CA LEU A 47 -1.91 4.64 10.44
C LEU A 47 -1.48 3.46 11.33
N PRO A 48 -0.28 3.48 11.94
CA PRO A 48 0.13 2.48 12.94
C PRO A 48 -0.83 2.38 14.14
N THR A 49 -1.64 3.42 14.39
CA THR A 49 -2.71 3.44 15.40
C THR A 49 -3.93 2.60 15.03
N GLY A 50 -4.01 2.11 13.79
CA GLY A 50 -5.13 1.37 13.23
C GLY A 50 -6.19 2.26 12.55
N GLU A 51 -6.06 3.58 12.62
CA GLU A 51 -6.97 4.51 11.95
C GLU A 51 -6.80 4.45 10.43
N LYS A 52 -7.92 4.43 9.69
CA LYS A 52 -7.94 4.31 8.24
C LYS A 52 -8.61 5.52 7.60
N TYR A 53 -8.04 5.96 6.49
CA TYR A 53 -8.50 7.12 5.73
C TYR A 53 -8.49 6.80 4.24
N LEU A 54 -9.48 7.31 3.52
CA LEU A 54 -9.46 7.39 2.08
C LEU A 54 -8.76 8.70 1.70
N VAL A 55 -7.74 8.63 0.86
CA VAL A 55 -6.90 9.76 0.49
C VAL A 55 -6.66 9.82 -1.02
N SER A 56 -6.46 11.03 -1.54
CA SER A 56 -5.79 11.21 -2.83
C SER A 56 -4.28 11.25 -2.59
N LEU A 57 -3.51 10.65 -3.49
CA LEU A 57 -2.08 10.46 -3.36
C LEU A 57 -1.34 11.09 -4.54
N GLU A 58 -0.34 11.92 -4.26
CA GLU A 58 0.62 12.45 -5.22
C GLU A 58 2.02 12.00 -4.80
N VAL A 59 2.70 11.28 -5.69
CA VAL A 59 4.07 10.82 -5.47
C VAL A 59 5.00 11.76 -6.20
N ILE A 60 5.83 12.48 -5.46
CA ILE A 60 6.84 13.38 -6.01
C ILE A 60 8.12 12.57 -6.17
N THR A 61 8.65 12.56 -7.39
CA THR A 61 9.88 11.87 -7.77
C THR A 61 11.03 12.85 -7.99
N ASP A 62 12.26 12.36 -7.88
CA ASP A 62 13.45 13.07 -8.34
C ASP A 62 13.66 12.93 -9.85
N ASP A 63 14.79 13.45 -10.35
CA ASP A 63 15.18 13.41 -11.77
C ASP A 63 15.40 11.99 -12.32
N ASN A 64 15.47 10.97 -11.46
CA ASN A 64 15.63 9.56 -11.85
C ASN A 64 14.34 8.75 -11.66
N ASP A 65 13.19 9.41 -11.55
CA ASP A 65 11.89 8.80 -11.27
C ASP A 65 11.84 8.06 -9.91
N MET A 66 12.74 8.39 -8.97
CA MET A 66 12.73 7.80 -7.64
C MET A 66 11.80 8.58 -6.72
N PRO A 67 10.85 7.94 -6.02
CA PRO A 67 9.94 8.63 -5.12
C PRO A 67 10.68 9.21 -3.91
N ILE A 68 10.61 10.53 -3.72
CA ILE A 68 11.26 11.25 -2.62
C ILE A 68 10.26 11.77 -1.59
N GLU A 69 9.03 12.06 -2.02
CA GLU A 69 7.98 12.58 -1.15
C GLU A 69 6.63 12.03 -1.57
N ILE A 70 5.79 11.77 -0.57
CA ILE A 70 4.41 11.39 -0.74
C ILE A 70 3.55 12.49 -0.13
N LYS A 71 2.70 13.11 -0.96
CA LYS A 71 1.68 14.05 -0.50
C LYS A 71 0.32 13.37 -0.56
N ASP A 72 -0.33 13.27 0.59
CA ASP A 72 -1.69 12.76 0.68
C ASP A 72 -2.66 13.85 1.15
N THR A 73 -3.88 13.81 0.61
CA THR A 73 -4.99 14.65 1.09
C THR A 73 -6.10 13.74 1.58
N ILE A 74 -6.50 13.91 2.84
CA ILE A 74 -7.58 13.13 3.46
C ILE A 74 -8.92 13.54 2.86
N ILE A 75 -9.62 12.57 2.29
CA ILE A 75 -10.98 12.74 1.74
C ILE A 75 -12.00 12.41 2.82
N LYS A 76 -11.85 11.24 3.47
CA LYS A 76 -12.71 10.81 4.58
C LYS A 76 -12.02 9.74 5.43
N ARG A 77 -12.52 9.54 6.64
CA ARG A 77 -12.20 8.36 7.46
C ARG A 77 -12.91 7.12 6.91
N VAL A 78 -12.28 5.97 7.02
CA VAL A 78 -12.85 4.66 6.70
C VAL A 78 -13.04 3.92 8.01
N ASP A 79 -14.26 3.46 8.26
CA ASP A 79 -14.63 2.68 9.45
C ASP A 79 -14.30 1.19 9.28
#